data_AF-A0A0K9FC49-F1
#
_entry.id   AF-A0A0K9FC49-F1
#
_cell.length_a   1.000
_cell.length_b   1.000
_cell.length_c   1.000
_cell.angle_alpha   90.00
_cell.angle_beta   90.00
_cell.angle_gamma   90.00
#
_symmetry.space_group_name_H-M   'P 1'
#
loop_
_entity.id
_entity.type
_entity.pdbx_description
1 polymer ?
#
loop_
_entity_poly.entity_id
_entity_poly.type
_entity_poly.pdbx_seq_one_letter_code
_entity_poly.pdbx_strand_id
1 'polypeptide(L)'
;MKKIIGIVLVIAIFIGIGFGVKRFIEGPPQSVNGLLVIGTEKEVNKVKQLYKNKTKQTVDYKMKFIVTKKGESNLKYAVINKTTAEQFVKKGIIRARKDPNSLSIISEPVYEIKELNGSLNLLYSFDDKDMVDHKIELNGQMIPVHYVKHQAWVGYIPMDLVILNDQTYDELTDPESIITLFQLNSGSKFDYKDKEKTNQVFKEIKGVYSDSEDKVNFVDIQD
;
A
#
# COMPACT_ATOMS: atom_id res chain seq x y z
N MET A 1 -34.28 15.71 42.41
CA MET A 1 -32.96 15.93 41.78
C MET A 1 -32.36 14.58 41.41
N LYS A 2 -32.42 14.20 40.13
CA LYS A 2 -31.74 13.01 39.59
C LYS A 2 -30.63 13.52 38.66
N LYS A 3 -29.37 13.19 38.97
CA LYS A 3 -28.20 13.70 38.25
C LYS A 3 -28.07 12.96 36.92
N ILE A 4 -28.25 13.68 35.82
CA ILE A 4 -27.92 13.25 34.47
C ILE A 4 -26.41 13.42 34.33
N ILE A 5 -25.66 12.32 34.28
CA ILE A 5 -24.25 12.35 33.89
C ILE A 5 -24.25 12.23 32.36
N GLY A 6 -24.25 13.40 31.71
CA GLY A 6 -24.05 13.50 30.26
C GLY A 6 -22.62 13.12 29.94
N ILE A 7 -22.44 12.04 29.18
CA ILE A 7 -21.14 11.66 28.63
C ILE A 7 -20.91 12.54 27.40
N VAL A 8 -20.04 13.53 27.58
CA VAL A 8 -19.50 14.37 26.51
C VAL A 8 -18.44 13.57 25.74
N LEU A 9 -18.59 13.59 24.43
CA LEU A 9 -17.68 13.09 23.40
C LEU A 9 -16.23 13.61 23.60
N VAL A 10 -15.23 12.73 23.53
CA VAL A 10 -13.84 13.13 23.24
C VAL A 10 -13.32 12.31 22.06
N ILE A 11 -13.30 12.97 20.89
CA ILE A 11 -12.55 12.59 19.71
C ILE A 11 -11.09 13.02 19.92
N ALA A 12 -10.15 12.10 19.68
CA ALA A 12 -8.82 12.30 19.08
C ALA A 12 -7.80 11.32 19.67
N ILE A 13 -7.51 10.25 18.94
CA ILE A 13 -6.22 9.55 19.02
C ILE A 13 -5.63 9.59 17.60
N PHE A 14 -5.17 10.77 17.20
CA PHE A 14 -4.07 10.88 16.24
C PHE A 14 -2.80 10.96 17.08
N ILE A 15 -2.30 9.81 17.52
CA ILE A 15 -0.94 9.74 18.07
C ILE A 15 -0.01 9.86 16.88
N GLY A 16 0.64 11.02 16.82
CA GLY A 16 1.53 11.41 15.75
C GLY A 16 2.66 10.41 15.55
N ILE A 17 2.84 10.01 14.29
CA ILE A 17 4.05 9.33 13.82
C ILE A 17 5.14 10.41 13.69
N GLY A 18 5.63 10.89 14.85
CA GLY A 18 6.77 11.79 14.96
C GLY A 18 8.13 11.11 14.78
N PHE A 19 8.16 9.85 14.32
CA PHE A 19 9.38 9.05 14.13
C PHE A 19 9.82 8.88 12.66
N GLY A 20 9.12 9.50 11.70
CA GLY A 20 9.49 9.42 10.27
C GLY A 20 10.63 10.35 9.84
N VAL A 21 10.78 11.51 10.48
CA VAL A 21 11.46 12.67 9.86
C VAL A 21 12.97 12.47 9.65
N LYS A 22 13.65 11.68 10.49
CA LYS A 22 15.10 11.46 10.37
C LYS A 22 15.49 10.41 9.33
N ARG A 23 14.62 9.41 9.06
CA ARG A 23 14.89 8.33 8.07
C ARG A 23 14.63 8.73 6.62
N PHE A 24 13.90 9.82 6.37
CA PHE A 24 13.58 10.28 5.01
C PHE A 24 14.74 10.97 4.29
N ILE A 25 15.78 11.47 4.99
CA ILE A 25 16.85 12.28 4.38
C ILE A 25 18.09 11.45 4.01
N GLU A 26 18.36 10.37 4.74
CA GLU A 26 19.58 9.58 4.56
C GLU A 26 19.31 8.37 3.65
N GLY A 27 19.89 8.37 2.45
CA GLY A 27 19.81 7.26 1.49
C GLY A 27 20.05 7.71 0.06
N PRO A 28 20.25 6.78 -0.89
CA PRO A 28 20.37 7.12 -2.29
C PRO A 28 19.06 7.72 -2.84
N PRO A 29 19.14 8.52 -3.92
CA PRO A 29 17.97 9.02 -4.64
C PRO A 29 16.97 7.91 -4.99
N GLN A 30 15.67 8.21 -4.91
CA GLN A 30 14.59 7.28 -5.25
C GLN A 30 13.63 7.97 -6.22
N SER A 31 13.82 7.70 -7.52
CA SER A 31 13.00 8.29 -8.60
C SER A 31 11.51 8.02 -8.41
N VAL A 32 10.69 9.06 -8.43
CA VAL A 32 9.24 8.96 -8.54
C VAL A 32 8.84 9.37 -9.93
N ASN A 33 8.35 8.40 -10.69
CA ASN A 33 7.77 8.62 -12.00
C ASN A 33 6.29 8.19 -12.07
N GLY A 34 5.74 7.72 -10.95
CA GLY A 34 4.33 7.40 -10.83
C GLY A 34 3.80 7.50 -9.39
N LEU A 35 2.48 7.63 -9.30
CA LEU A 35 1.74 7.61 -8.05
C LEU A 35 0.76 6.43 -8.06
N LEU A 36 0.55 5.82 -6.92
CA LEU A 36 -0.56 4.89 -6.69
C LEU A 36 -1.55 5.56 -5.74
N VAL A 37 -2.82 5.63 -6.13
CA VAL A 37 -3.87 6.18 -5.26
C VAL A 37 -4.98 5.15 -5.12
N ILE A 38 -5.32 4.84 -3.88
CA ILE A 38 -6.30 3.83 -3.50
C ILE A 38 -7.58 4.53 -3.05
N GLY A 39 -8.74 4.08 -3.50
CA GLY A 39 -10.01 4.59 -2.99
C GLY A 39 -11.21 4.10 -3.78
N THR A 40 -12.35 4.74 -3.50
CA THR A 40 -13.56 4.56 -4.31
C THR A 40 -13.40 5.22 -5.68
N GLU A 41 -14.22 4.82 -6.65
CA GLU A 41 -14.25 5.43 -7.98
C GLU A 41 -14.41 6.96 -7.92
N LYS A 42 -15.30 7.44 -7.03
CA LYS A 42 -15.53 8.88 -6.83
C LYS A 42 -14.28 9.60 -6.34
N GLU A 43 -13.56 9.02 -5.39
CA GLU A 43 -12.35 9.63 -4.80
C GLU A 43 -11.21 9.65 -5.82
N VAL A 44 -10.95 8.51 -6.45
CA VAL A 44 -9.92 8.36 -7.47
C VAL A 44 -10.19 9.27 -8.67
N ASN A 45 -11.44 9.40 -9.12
CA ASN A 45 -11.79 10.27 -10.24
C ASN A 45 -11.49 11.75 -9.95
N LYS A 46 -11.65 12.21 -8.71
CA LYS A 46 -11.23 13.57 -8.33
C LYS A 46 -9.71 13.74 -8.48
N VAL A 47 -8.93 12.72 -8.12
CA VAL A 47 -7.47 12.76 -8.27
C VAL A 47 -7.06 12.70 -9.75
N LYS A 48 -7.76 11.90 -10.58
CA LYS A 48 -7.61 11.94 -12.05
C LYS A 48 -7.82 13.33 -12.62
N GLN A 49 -8.85 14.05 -12.17
CA GLN A 49 -9.06 15.43 -12.62
C GLN A 49 -7.95 16.38 -12.15
N LEU A 50 -7.48 16.23 -10.91
CA LEU A 50 -6.37 17.02 -10.36
C LEU A 50 -5.06 16.79 -11.14
N TYR A 51 -4.79 15.55 -11.56
CA TYR A 51 -3.53 15.16 -12.19
C TYR A 51 -3.57 15.08 -13.73
N LYS A 52 -4.70 15.39 -14.38
CA LYS A 52 -4.91 15.24 -15.84
C LYS A 52 -3.80 15.82 -16.73
N ASN A 53 -3.18 16.93 -16.32
CA ASN A 53 -2.10 17.60 -17.08
C ASN A 53 -0.69 17.20 -16.61
N LYS A 54 -0.58 16.47 -15.50
CA LYS A 54 0.67 16.00 -14.89
C LYS A 54 0.96 14.53 -15.23
N THR A 55 0.02 13.83 -15.86
CA THR A 55 0.10 12.40 -16.13
C THR A 55 0.05 12.09 -17.63
N LYS A 56 0.87 11.13 -18.04
CA LYS A 56 0.88 10.56 -19.39
C LYS A 56 -0.27 9.59 -19.59
N GLN A 57 -0.49 8.73 -18.60
CA GLN A 57 -1.54 7.73 -18.61
C GLN A 57 -1.96 7.36 -17.18
N THR A 58 -3.17 6.84 -17.05
CA THR A 58 -3.67 6.24 -15.82
C THR A 58 -4.13 4.82 -16.08
N VAL A 59 -3.81 3.88 -15.19
CA VAL A 59 -4.28 2.50 -15.25
C VAL A 59 -4.91 2.14 -13.91
N ASP A 60 -6.12 1.58 -13.96
CA ASP A 60 -6.84 1.14 -12.77
C ASP A 60 -6.64 -0.36 -12.56
N TYR A 61 -6.42 -0.75 -11.31
CA TYR A 61 -6.42 -2.14 -10.86
C TYR A 61 -7.34 -2.28 -9.65
N LYS A 62 -7.54 -3.53 -9.23
CA LYS A 62 -8.32 -3.88 -8.06
C LYS A 62 -7.39 -4.32 -6.93
N MET A 63 -7.72 -3.89 -5.72
CA MET A 63 -7.02 -4.30 -4.51
C MET A 63 -8.01 -4.32 -3.35
N LYS A 64 -7.87 -5.29 -2.44
CA LYS A 64 -8.60 -5.30 -1.16
C LYS A 64 -7.65 -4.79 -0.08
N PHE A 65 -8.07 -3.76 0.64
CA PHE A 65 -7.33 -3.25 1.79
C PHE A 65 -7.99 -3.81 3.05
N ILE A 66 -7.36 -4.81 3.67
CA ILE A 66 -7.95 -5.58 4.77
C ILE A 66 -7.27 -5.20 6.06
N VAL A 67 -8.08 -4.88 7.08
CA VAL A 67 -7.60 -4.61 8.43
C VAL A 67 -8.10 -5.71 9.35
N THR A 68 -7.20 -6.54 9.84
CA THR A 68 -7.50 -7.62 10.78
C THR A 68 -7.12 -7.19 12.19
N LYS A 69 -8.06 -7.28 13.14
CA LYS A 69 -7.80 -6.99 14.55
C LYS A 69 -7.19 -8.21 15.21
N LYS A 70 -6.03 -8.04 15.84
CA LYS A 70 -5.38 -9.09 16.64
C LYS A 70 -4.96 -8.53 17.99
N GLY A 71 -5.77 -8.83 19.01
CA GLY A 71 -5.62 -8.20 20.33
C GLY A 71 -5.76 -6.68 20.25
N GLU A 72 -4.75 -5.96 20.71
CA GLU A 72 -4.70 -4.49 20.65
C GLU A 72 -4.12 -3.94 19.33
N SER A 73 -3.60 -4.80 18.45
CA SER A 73 -2.97 -4.40 17.19
C SER A 73 -3.90 -4.56 16.00
N ASN A 74 -3.78 -3.65 15.03
CA ASN A 74 -4.45 -3.73 13.73
C ASN A 74 -3.42 -4.12 12.67
N LEU A 75 -3.58 -5.30 12.09
CA LEU A 75 -2.78 -5.76 10.95
C LEU A 75 -3.41 -5.22 9.68
N LYS A 76 -2.61 -4.60 8.80
CA LYS A 76 -3.06 -3.99 7.55
C LYS A 76 -2.43 -4.75 6.39
N TYR A 77 -3.27 -5.35 5.55
CA TYR A 77 -2.84 -6.07 4.35
C TYR A 77 -3.28 -5.34 3.09
N ALA A 78 -2.33 -5.13 2.17
CA ALA A 78 -2.64 -4.93 0.77
C ALA A 78 -2.84 -6.30 0.13
N VAL A 79 -4.06 -6.60 -0.31
CA VAL A 79 -4.40 -7.89 -0.91
C VAL A 79 -4.67 -7.68 -2.40
N ILE A 80 -3.86 -8.32 -3.24
CA ILE A 80 -4.01 -8.31 -4.70
C ILE A 80 -4.15 -9.74 -5.22
N ASN A 81 -4.77 -9.87 -6.39
CA ASN A 81 -4.78 -11.14 -7.11
C ASN A 81 -3.46 -11.34 -7.87
N LYS A 82 -3.22 -12.56 -8.31
CA LYS A 82 -2.01 -12.96 -9.03
C LYS A 82 -1.85 -12.18 -10.33
N THR A 83 -2.93 -11.99 -11.08
CA THR A 83 -2.92 -11.20 -12.32
C THR A 83 -2.39 -9.77 -12.10
N THR A 84 -2.81 -9.11 -11.02
CA THR A 84 -2.33 -7.76 -10.65
C THR A 84 -0.88 -7.80 -10.20
N ALA A 85 -0.49 -8.81 -9.42
CA ALA A 85 0.89 -8.98 -8.99
C ALA A 85 1.86 -9.13 -10.18
N GLU A 86 1.50 -9.93 -11.19
CA GLU A 86 2.31 -10.08 -12.40
C GLU A 86 2.50 -8.77 -13.16
N GLN A 87 1.45 -7.95 -13.26
CA GLN A 87 1.51 -6.64 -13.88
C GLN A 87 2.37 -5.66 -13.06
N PHE A 88 2.30 -5.75 -11.73
CA PHE A 88 3.10 -4.91 -10.83
C PHE A 88 4.58 -5.30 -10.83
N VAL A 89 4.91 -6.59 -10.89
CA VAL A 89 6.30 -7.09 -11.05
C VAL A 89 6.90 -6.54 -12.35
N LYS A 90 6.19 -6.66 -13.48
CA LYS A 90 6.66 -6.14 -14.78
C LYS A 90 6.94 -4.63 -14.75
N LYS A 91 6.20 -3.88 -13.95
CA LYS A 91 6.34 -2.43 -13.79
C LYS A 91 7.31 -2.04 -12.67
N GLY A 92 7.92 -2.98 -11.95
CA GLY A 92 8.78 -2.71 -10.79
C GLY A 92 8.06 -2.07 -9.60
N ILE A 93 6.74 -2.24 -9.52
CA ILE A 93 5.88 -1.66 -8.48
C ILE A 93 5.99 -2.45 -7.17
N ILE A 94 6.12 -3.78 -7.23
CA ILE A 94 6.42 -4.58 -6.05
C ILE A 94 7.90 -4.43 -5.74
N ARG A 95 8.21 -4.15 -4.48
CA ARG A 95 9.57 -3.89 -4.00
C ARG A 95 9.87 -4.70 -2.76
N ALA A 96 11.11 -5.15 -2.63
CA ALA A 96 11.60 -5.86 -1.45
C ALA A 96 12.71 -5.06 -0.77
N ARG A 97 12.93 -5.29 0.53
CA ARG A 97 14.05 -4.68 1.26
C ARG A 97 15.35 -5.02 0.55
N LYS A 98 16.23 -4.02 0.41
CA LYS A 98 17.59 -4.25 -0.09
C LYS A 98 18.39 -5.14 0.87
N ASP A 99 18.20 -4.95 2.18
CA ASP A 99 18.73 -5.81 3.22
C ASP A 99 17.57 -6.46 3.99
N PRO A 100 17.29 -7.76 3.79
CA PRO A 100 16.19 -8.47 4.44
C PRO A 100 16.28 -8.50 5.98
N ASN A 101 17.47 -8.35 6.55
CA ASN A 101 17.68 -8.38 8.00
C ASN A 101 17.65 -6.99 8.65
N SER A 102 17.44 -5.94 7.85
CA SER A 102 17.45 -4.56 8.31
C SER A 102 16.03 -4.00 8.50
N LEU A 103 15.88 -3.11 9.49
CA LEU A 103 14.69 -2.27 9.64
C LEU A 103 14.62 -1.14 8.60
N SER A 104 15.65 -0.99 7.76
CA SER A 104 15.68 -0.01 6.67
C SER A 104 14.60 -0.30 5.62
N ILE A 105 13.86 0.75 5.24
CA ILE A 105 12.82 0.68 4.19
C ILE A 105 13.39 0.93 2.79
N ILE A 106 14.72 1.03 2.64
CA ILE A 106 15.37 1.08 1.34
C ILE A 106 15.06 -0.23 0.60
N SER A 107 14.48 -0.09 -0.58
CA SER A 107 13.96 -1.23 -1.35
C SER A 107 14.35 -1.16 -2.81
N GLU A 108 14.35 -2.33 -3.44
CA GLU A 108 14.62 -2.53 -4.87
C GLU A 108 13.41 -3.20 -5.54
N PRO A 109 13.16 -2.96 -6.83
CA PRO A 109 12.08 -3.64 -7.56
C PRO A 109 12.26 -5.16 -7.50
N VAL A 110 11.16 -5.88 -7.32
CA VAL A 110 11.11 -7.33 -7.48
C VAL A 110 10.84 -7.62 -8.96
N TYR A 111 11.81 -8.21 -9.64
CA TYR A 111 11.71 -8.53 -11.07
C TYR A 111 11.09 -9.90 -11.36
N GLU A 112 11.08 -10.79 -10.36
CA GLU A 112 10.51 -12.13 -10.48
C GLU A 112 9.96 -12.58 -9.12
N ILE A 113 8.79 -13.21 -9.13
CA ILE A 113 8.26 -13.97 -8.00
C ILE A 113 7.99 -15.39 -8.51
N LYS A 114 8.86 -16.33 -8.16
CA LYS A 114 8.82 -17.70 -8.70
C LYS A 114 7.54 -18.42 -8.32
N GLU A 115 7.05 -18.14 -7.12
CA GLU A 115 5.87 -18.72 -6.52
C GLU A 115 4.58 -18.27 -7.21
N LEU A 116 4.60 -17.18 -8.00
CA LEU A 116 3.45 -16.81 -8.82
C LEU A 116 3.11 -17.91 -9.81
N ASN A 117 4.06 -18.69 -10.34
CA ASN A 117 3.74 -19.73 -11.32
C ASN A 117 2.90 -20.91 -10.75
N GLY A 118 2.76 -20.99 -9.42
CA GLY A 118 1.94 -21.99 -8.75
C GLY A 118 0.49 -21.56 -8.50
N SER A 119 -0.22 -22.38 -7.72
CA SER A 119 -1.54 -22.10 -7.15
C SER A 119 -1.47 -21.58 -5.70
N LEU A 120 -0.27 -21.25 -5.23
CA LEU A 120 -0.04 -20.83 -3.86
C LEU A 120 -0.48 -19.39 -3.64
N ASN A 121 -1.14 -19.14 -2.52
CA ASN A 121 -1.29 -17.79 -1.98
C ASN A 121 0.00 -17.42 -1.24
N LEU A 122 0.45 -16.17 -1.34
CA LEU A 122 1.72 -15.71 -0.81
C LEU A 122 1.49 -14.64 0.24
N LEU A 123 2.21 -14.74 1.35
CA LEU A 123 2.33 -13.68 2.35
C LEU A 123 3.74 -13.11 2.31
N TYR A 124 3.83 -11.82 2.06
CA TYR A 124 5.01 -11.00 2.22
C TYR A 124 4.82 -10.09 3.42
N SER A 125 5.45 -10.46 4.53
CA SER A 125 5.41 -9.73 5.80
C SER A 125 6.81 -9.59 6.36
N PHE A 126 6.99 -8.66 7.30
CA PHE A 126 8.25 -8.53 8.03
C PHE A 126 8.53 -9.75 8.93
N ASP A 127 7.49 -10.33 9.52
CA ASP A 127 7.56 -11.59 10.25
C ASP A 127 6.29 -12.44 10.06
N ASP A 128 6.34 -13.69 10.50
CA ASP A 128 5.26 -14.68 10.39
C ASP A 128 4.45 -14.84 11.68
N LYS A 129 4.60 -13.91 12.64
CA LYS A 129 3.92 -14.00 13.96
C LYS A 129 2.41 -13.99 13.85
N ASP A 130 1.90 -13.50 12.72
CA ASP A 130 0.49 -13.41 12.41
C ASP A 130 -0.10 -14.63 11.72
N MET A 131 0.75 -15.59 11.38
CA MET A 131 0.32 -16.88 10.87
C MET A 131 -0.02 -17.86 11.98
N VAL A 132 -1.11 -18.59 11.79
CA VAL A 132 -1.52 -19.72 12.62
C VAL A 132 -1.70 -20.91 11.70
N ASP A 133 -0.91 -21.98 11.89
CA ASP A 133 -0.98 -23.19 11.07
C ASP A 133 -0.94 -22.90 9.56
N HIS A 134 0.07 -22.12 9.15
CA HIS A 134 0.26 -21.68 7.76
C HIS A 134 -0.92 -20.92 7.13
N LYS A 135 -1.75 -20.27 7.95
CA LYS A 135 -2.90 -19.47 7.51
C LYS A 135 -2.85 -18.07 8.13
N ILE A 136 -3.45 -17.11 7.44
CA ILE A 136 -3.73 -15.76 7.96
C ILE A 136 -5.23 -15.52 7.98
N GLU A 137 -5.69 -14.69 8.92
CA GLU A 137 -7.08 -14.24 8.94
C GLU A 137 -7.23 -12.99 8.06
N LEU A 138 -8.03 -13.11 7.01
CA LEU A 138 -8.51 -12.02 6.19
C LEU A 138 -10.02 -11.91 6.37
N ASN A 139 -10.47 -10.85 7.05
CA ASN A 139 -11.89 -10.56 7.27
C ASN A 139 -12.69 -11.75 7.86
N GLY A 140 -12.15 -12.38 8.91
CA GLY A 140 -12.77 -13.53 9.56
C GLY A 140 -12.60 -14.87 8.82
N GLN A 141 -11.99 -14.88 7.63
CA GLN A 141 -11.69 -16.11 6.90
C GLN A 141 -10.21 -16.50 7.07
N MET A 142 -9.96 -17.76 7.45
CA MET A 142 -8.61 -18.30 7.54
C MET A 142 -8.13 -18.77 6.16
N ILE A 143 -7.21 -18.00 5.56
CA ILE A 143 -6.68 -18.25 4.22
C ILE A 143 -5.31 -18.94 4.32
N PRO A 144 -5.11 -20.12 3.71
CA PRO A 144 -3.81 -20.75 3.65
C PRO A 144 -2.87 -19.91 2.79
N VAL A 145 -1.67 -19.64 3.33
CA VAL A 145 -0.64 -18.84 2.65
C VAL A 145 0.73 -19.45 2.84
N HIS A 146 1.55 -19.33 1.81
CA HIS A 146 2.97 -19.58 1.88
C HIS A 146 3.69 -18.30 2.32
N TYR A 147 4.37 -18.37 3.48
CA TYR A 147 5.21 -17.28 3.93
C TYR A 147 6.49 -17.21 3.10
N VAL A 148 6.69 -16.08 2.43
CA VAL A 148 7.94 -15.83 1.73
C VAL A 148 8.91 -15.17 2.71
N LYS A 149 10.09 -15.78 2.90
CA LYS A 149 11.10 -15.37 3.90
C LYS A 149 11.84 -14.06 3.55
N HIS A 150 11.11 -13.06 3.09
CA HIS A 150 11.52 -11.66 2.97
C HIS A 150 10.27 -10.81 2.76
N GLN A 151 10.25 -9.60 3.33
CA GLN A 151 9.14 -8.67 3.10
C GLN A 151 9.27 -8.04 1.70
N ALA A 152 8.16 -8.07 0.97
CA ALA A 152 7.93 -7.26 -0.22
C ALA A 152 6.60 -6.50 -0.08
N TRP A 153 6.47 -5.38 -0.76
CA TRP A 153 5.29 -4.51 -0.68
C TRP A 153 5.10 -3.72 -1.97
N VAL A 154 3.96 -3.04 -2.09
CA VAL A 154 3.63 -2.18 -3.23
C VAL A 154 4.18 -0.77 -3.01
N GLY A 155 4.98 -0.25 -3.94
CA GLY A 155 5.50 1.13 -3.91
C GLY A 155 6.60 1.38 -2.88
N TYR A 156 6.79 2.65 -2.51
CA TYR A 156 7.85 3.09 -1.60
C TYR A 156 7.46 3.04 -0.12
N ILE A 157 6.18 3.08 0.20
CA ILE A 157 5.68 2.99 1.58
C ILE A 157 5.38 1.52 1.91
N PRO A 158 6.07 0.90 2.88
CA PRO A 158 5.87 -0.50 3.23
C PRO A 158 4.48 -0.78 3.81
N MET A 159 3.91 -1.89 3.38
CA MET A 159 2.67 -2.48 3.88
C MET A 159 2.71 -3.97 3.58
N ASP A 160 2.23 -4.81 4.50
CA ASP A 160 2.24 -6.25 4.27
C ASP A 160 1.37 -6.60 3.08
N LEU A 161 1.92 -7.47 2.22
CA LEU A 161 1.35 -7.79 0.93
C LEU A 161 0.90 -9.25 0.92
N VAL A 162 -0.36 -9.47 0.56
CA VAL A 162 -0.91 -10.79 0.30
C VAL A 162 -1.21 -10.89 -1.18
N ILE A 163 -0.66 -11.92 -1.83
CA ILE A 163 -0.98 -12.25 -3.22
C ILE A 163 -1.81 -13.52 -3.19
N LEU A 164 -3.07 -13.41 -3.60
CA LEU A 164 -3.97 -14.54 -3.68
C LEU A 164 -4.05 -15.04 -5.11
N ASN A 165 -4.26 -16.35 -5.28
CA ASN A 165 -4.75 -16.84 -6.56
C ASN A 165 -6.11 -16.19 -6.87
N ASP A 166 -6.44 -16.06 -8.15
CA ASP A 166 -7.59 -15.27 -8.59
C ASP A 166 -8.92 -15.84 -8.03
N GLN A 167 -9.06 -17.16 -7.90
CA GLN A 167 -10.25 -17.78 -7.30
C GLN A 167 -10.41 -17.39 -5.82
N THR A 168 -9.37 -17.57 -5.00
CA THR A 168 -9.42 -17.21 -3.57
C THR A 168 -9.60 -15.70 -3.39
N TYR A 169 -9.04 -14.88 -4.28
CA TYR A 169 -9.27 -13.44 -4.26
C TYR A 169 -10.74 -13.09 -4.48
N ASP A 170 -11.39 -13.69 -5.47
CA ASP A 170 -12.80 -13.43 -5.82
C ASP A 170 -13.77 -13.94 -4.74
N GLU A 171 -13.41 -14.99 -4.01
CA GLU A 171 -14.19 -15.54 -2.89
C GLU A 171 -14.22 -14.63 -1.64
N LEU A 172 -13.24 -13.73 -1.46
CA LEU A 172 -13.24 -12.79 -0.34
C LEU A 172 -14.38 -11.78 -0.47
N THR A 173 -15.19 -11.62 0.58
CA THR A 173 -16.35 -10.71 0.56
C THR A 173 -15.98 -9.24 0.80
N ASP A 174 -14.71 -8.94 1.08
CA ASP A 174 -14.21 -7.58 1.30
C ASP A 174 -14.46 -6.68 0.08
N PRO A 175 -14.86 -5.42 0.31
CA PRO A 175 -15.03 -4.47 -0.77
C PRO A 175 -13.71 -4.22 -1.48
N GLU A 176 -13.72 -4.32 -2.80
CA GLU A 176 -12.59 -3.90 -3.62
C GLU A 176 -12.45 -2.38 -3.58
N SER A 177 -11.20 -1.93 -3.44
CA SER A 177 -10.81 -0.56 -3.73
C SER A 177 -10.21 -0.50 -5.13
N ILE A 178 -10.42 0.63 -5.79
CA ILE A 178 -9.68 0.95 -7.02
C ILE A 178 -8.31 1.45 -6.60
N ILE A 179 -7.26 0.87 -7.18
CA ILE A 179 -5.92 1.42 -7.13
C ILE A 179 -5.57 1.95 -8.51
N THR A 180 -5.42 3.26 -8.63
CA THR A 180 -5.02 3.90 -9.89
C THR A 180 -3.54 4.20 -9.87
N LEU A 181 -2.83 3.67 -10.86
CA LEU A 181 -1.49 4.06 -11.22
C LEU A 181 -1.54 5.29 -12.12
N PHE A 182 -0.97 6.38 -11.65
CA PHE A 182 -0.77 7.62 -12.40
C PHE A 182 0.68 7.64 -12.89
N GLN A 183 0.92 7.43 -14.18
CA GLN A 183 2.26 7.61 -14.74
C GLN A 183 2.50 9.08 -15.02
N LEU A 184 3.49 9.68 -14.38
CA LEU A 184 3.78 11.10 -14.44
C LEU A 184 4.47 11.47 -15.76
N ASN A 185 4.20 12.69 -16.24
CA ASN A 185 4.95 13.29 -17.34
C ASN A 185 6.41 13.54 -16.92
N SER A 186 7.34 13.60 -17.88
CA SER A 186 8.77 13.78 -17.59
C SER A 186 9.08 15.01 -16.72
N GLY A 187 8.36 16.13 -16.94
CA GLY A 187 8.51 17.35 -16.14
C GLY A 187 7.86 17.30 -14.75
N SER A 188 7.19 16.20 -14.39
CA SER A 188 6.54 15.99 -13.09
C SER A 188 7.20 14.90 -12.26
N LYS A 189 8.29 14.28 -12.76
CA LYS A 189 9.10 13.33 -12.00
C LYS A 189 9.87 14.07 -10.90
N PHE A 190 10.10 13.41 -9.77
CA PHE A 190 10.82 13.98 -8.64
C PHE A 190 11.52 12.88 -7.84
N ASP A 191 12.36 13.24 -6.87
CA ASP A 191 12.95 12.28 -5.94
C ASP A 191 12.04 12.12 -4.73
N TYR A 192 11.70 10.88 -4.35
CA TYR A 192 10.91 10.59 -3.15
C TYR A 192 11.55 11.17 -1.87
N LYS A 193 12.89 11.31 -1.85
CA LYS A 193 13.65 11.93 -0.75
C LYS A 193 13.45 13.45 -0.67
N ASP A 194 12.94 14.08 -1.73
CA ASP A 194 12.50 15.47 -1.70
C ASP A 194 11.19 15.59 -0.90
N LYS A 195 11.34 15.92 0.38
CA LYS A 195 10.22 16.10 1.31
C LYS A 195 9.26 17.20 0.89
N GLU A 196 9.75 18.26 0.27
CA GLU A 196 8.90 19.36 -0.15
C GLU A 196 7.96 18.88 -1.25
N LYS A 197 8.49 18.18 -2.25
CA LYS A 197 7.71 17.56 -3.33
C LYS A 197 6.76 16.48 -2.84
N THR A 198 7.25 15.57 -1.99
CA THR A 198 6.42 14.49 -1.42
C THR A 198 5.26 15.07 -0.58
N ASN A 199 5.53 16.04 0.29
CA ASN A 199 4.47 16.69 1.08
C ASN A 199 3.52 17.51 0.21
N GLN A 200 4.01 18.14 -0.86
CA GLN A 200 3.17 18.83 -1.82
C GLN A 200 2.18 17.87 -2.48
N VAL A 201 2.63 16.68 -2.93
CA VAL A 201 1.74 15.66 -3.52
C VAL A 201 0.66 15.25 -2.53
N PHE A 202 1.02 14.93 -1.28
CA PHE A 202 0.04 14.59 -0.24
C PHE A 202 -0.96 15.73 0.00
N LYS A 203 -0.49 16.97 0.10
CA LYS A 203 -1.34 18.15 0.31
C LYS A 203 -2.30 18.39 -0.85
N GLU A 204 -1.83 18.28 -2.09
CA GLU A 204 -2.64 18.44 -3.30
C GLU A 204 -3.75 17.38 -3.35
N ILE A 205 -3.41 16.10 -3.12
CA ILE A 205 -4.40 15.01 -3.12
C ILE A 205 -5.39 15.17 -1.96
N LYS A 206 -4.90 15.52 -0.76
CA LYS A 206 -5.75 15.78 0.42
C LYS A 206 -6.80 16.87 0.16
N GLY A 207 -6.47 17.86 -0.66
CA GLY A 207 -7.39 18.93 -1.06
C GLY A 207 -8.63 18.46 -1.82
N VAL A 208 -8.58 17.31 -2.49
CA VAL A 208 -9.71 16.72 -3.23
C VAL A 208 -10.21 15.40 -2.62
N TYR A 209 -9.38 14.77 -1.78
CA TYR A 209 -9.61 13.51 -1.10
C TYR A 209 -9.10 13.59 0.36
N SER A 210 -9.96 13.99 1.30
CA SER A 210 -9.59 14.36 2.68
C SER A 210 -8.82 13.29 3.47
N ASP A 211 -9.18 12.02 3.29
CA ASP A 211 -8.65 10.88 4.07
C ASP A 211 -7.71 10.01 3.23
N SER A 212 -6.85 10.66 2.43
CA SER A 212 -5.95 10.02 1.48
C SER A 212 -4.57 9.65 2.03
N GLU A 213 -4.24 10.01 3.27
CA GLU A 213 -2.87 9.95 3.81
C GLU A 213 -2.26 8.55 3.72
N ASP A 214 -2.99 7.52 4.15
CA ASP A 214 -2.59 6.11 4.07
C ASP A 214 -2.91 5.46 2.70
N LYS A 215 -3.40 6.24 1.73
CA LYS A 215 -3.93 5.73 0.45
C LYS A 215 -3.16 6.21 -0.78
N VAL A 216 -2.09 6.97 -0.56
CA VAL A 216 -1.20 7.44 -1.62
C VAL A 216 0.17 6.78 -1.43
N ASN A 217 0.69 6.20 -2.49
CA ASN A 217 2.03 5.63 -2.54
C ASN A 217 2.77 6.12 -3.80
N PHE A 218 4.09 5.96 -3.80
CA PHE A 218 4.98 6.45 -4.83
C PHE A 218 5.70 5.28 -5.48
N VAL A 219 5.95 5.37 -6.79
CA VAL A 219 6.57 4.30 -7.56
C VAL A 219 7.58 4.83 -8.57
N ASP A 220 8.55 3.98 -8.89
CA ASP A 220 9.42 4.10 -10.06
C ASP A 220 9.03 3.02 -11.06
N ILE A 221 8.10 3.35 -11.94
CA ILE A 221 7.60 2.48 -13.00
C ILE A 221 8.76 2.18 -13.96
N GLN A 222 9.02 0.88 -14.15
CA GLN A 222 9.95 0.39 -15.16
C GLN A 222 9.21 0.27 -16.50
N ASP A 223 9.86 0.73 -17.58
CA ASP A 223 9.36 0.64 -18.96
C ASP A 223 9.79 -0.68 -19.62
#